data_AF-A0A3P7M7B8-F1
#
_entry.id   AF-A0A3P7M7B8-F1
#
_cell.length_a   1.000
_cell.length_b   1.000
_cell.length_c   1.000
_cell.angle_alpha   90.00
_cell.angle_beta   90.00
_cell.angle_gamma   90.00
#
_symmetry.space_group_name_H-M   'P 1'
#
loop_
_entity.id
_entity.type
_entity.pdbx_description
1 polymer ?
#
loop_
_entity_poly.entity_id
_entity_poly.type
_entity_poly.pdbx_seq_one_letter_code
_entity_poly.pdbx_strand_id
1 'polypeptide(L)'
;MSAAINETNATTLSNITFEQMQQRIDHPKLICIVAVGSVFAFLTTAGNLMVLVSFKIDKQLQTITNYFLFSLAVADIAIGIISIPIMTYYMAADTVWGLGYAMCQFWLCLDYMMSNASVLNLLLISFDRYFSVTKPLSYRPRRTAKKAFLMIASTYIASAMLWPPWIISWPYIEGQFTDPHRCVVQFIETNQLVSVGTTIAAFWLPLIIMIVLYSRVYYETKKQQKDMCLLQAGQ
;
A
#
# COMPACT_ATOMS: atom_id res chain seq x y z
N MET A 1 -39.68 -38.13 -30.52
CA MET A 1 -38.74 -38.68 -29.53
C MET A 1 -37.29 -38.44 -29.92
N SER A 2 -36.87 -38.67 -31.17
CA SER A 2 -35.47 -38.49 -31.61
C SER A 2 -34.95 -37.04 -31.62
N ALA A 3 -35.79 -36.03 -31.83
CA ALA A 3 -35.37 -34.62 -31.81
C ALA A 3 -34.97 -34.12 -30.40
N ALA A 4 -35.73 -34.52 -29.37
CA ALA A 4 -35.46 -34.16 -27.97
C ALA A 4 -34.17 -34.81 -27.43
N ILE A 5 -33.83 -36.01 -27.90
CA ILE A 5 -32.58 -36.70 -27.53
C ILE A 5 -31.36 -35.98 -28.15
N ASN A 6 -31.51 -35.44 -29.37
CA ASN A 6 -30.43 -34.75 -30.06
C ASN A 6 -30.12 -33.37 -29.45
N GLU A 7 -31.15 -32.64 -29.00
CA GLU A 7 -30.97 -31.41 -28.24
C GLU A 7 -30.33 -31.68 -26.88
N THR A 8 -30.77 -32.71 -26.15
CA THR A 8 -30.19 -33.06 -24.83
C THR A 8 -28.69 -33.37 -24.95
N ASN A 9 -28.28 -34.15 -25.95
CA ASN A 9 -26.87 -34.48 -26.20
C ASN A 9 -26.05 -33.26 -26.63
N ALA A 10 -26.63 -32.34 -27.41
CA ALA A 10 -25.96 -31.11 -27.82
C ALA A 10 -25.71 -30.19 -26.61
N THR A 11 -26.68 -30.04 -25.70
CA THR A 11 -26.55 -29.24 -24.48
C THR A 11 -25.56 -29.86 -23.48
N THR A 12 -25.51 -31.18 -23.37
CA THR A 12 -24.52 -31.86 -22.52
C THR A 12 -23.11 -31.71 -23.08
N LEU A 13 -22.92 -31.85 -24.40
CA LEU A 13 -21.62 -31.66 -25.03
C LEU A 13 -21.14 -30.20 -24.91
N SER A 14 -22.03 -29.22 -25.11
CA SER A 14 -21.69 -27.81 -24.92
C SER A 14 -21.27 -27.51 -23.49
N ASN A 15 -21.98 -28.05 -22.49
CA ASN A 15 -21.62 -27.87 -21.08
C ASN A 15 -20.26 -28.50 -20.74
N ILE A 16 -19.98 -29.70 -21.24
CA ILE A 16 -18.67 -30.37 -21.05
C ILE A 16 -17.55 -29.55 -21.69
N THR A 17 -17.75 -29.04 -22.91
CA THR A 17 -16.73 -28.22 -23.58
C THR A 17 -16.52 -26.89 -22.87
N PHE A 18 -17.58 -26.26 -22.35
CA PHE A 18 -17.49 -25.00 -21.61
C PHE A 18 -16.75 -25.18 -20.29
N GLU A 19 -17.07 -26.21 -19.50
CA GLU A 19 -16.37 -26.51 -18.25
C GLU A 19 -14.89 -26.83 -18.50
N GLN A 20 -14.57 -27.58 -19.57
CA GLN A 20 -13.20 -27.88 -19.95
C GLN A 20 -12.41 -26.64 -20.40
N MET A 21 -13.06 -25.71 -21.12
CA MET A 21 -12.45 -24.43 -21.50
C MET A 21 -12.25 -23.53 -20.28
N GLN A 22 -13.24 -23.44 -19.39
CA GLN A 22 -13.18 -22.68 -18.15
C GLN A 22 -12.07 -23.20 -17.24
N GLN A 23 -12.03 -24.51 -16.98
CA GLN A 23 -10.96 -25.15 -16.21
C GLN A 23 -9.56 -24.92 -16.83
N ARG A 24 -9.45 -24.97 -18.16
CA ARG A 24 -8.17 -24.72 -18.88
C ARG A 24 -7.73 -23.26 -18.82
N ILE A 25 -8.63 -22.30 -18.69
CA ILE A 25 -8.31 -20.87 -18.52
C ILE A 25 -8.00 -20.55 -17.05
N ASP A 26 -8.70 -21.21 -16.12
CA ASP A 26 -8.55 -20.98 -14.68
C ASP A 26 -7.20 -21.50 -14.15
N HIS A 27 -6.69 -22.63 -14.65
CA HIS A 27 -5.39 -23.15 -14.25
C HIS A 27 -4.20 -22.21 -14.52
N PRO A 28 -3.95 -21.72 -15.75
CA PRO A 28 -2.85 -20.79 -16.01
C PRO A 28 -3.07 -19.44 -15.33
N LYS A 29 -4.32 -18.95 -15.24
CA LYS A 29 -4.65 -17.71 -14.51
C LYS A 29 -4.28 -17.82 -13.04
N LEU A 30 -4.70 -18.89 -12.37
CA LEU A 30 -4.39 -19.17 -10.97
C LEU A 30 -2.87 -19.24 -10.74
N ILE A 31 -2.17 -20.02 -11.57
CA ILE A 31 -0.71 -20.16 -11.48
C ILE A 31 -0.03 -18.79 -11.65
N CYS A 32 -0.45 -17.99 -12.62
CA CYS A 32 0.08 -16.64 -12.83
C CYS A 32 -0.16 -15.73 -11.62
N ILE A 33 -1.38 -15.68 -11.07
CA ILE A 33 -1.71 -14.85 -9.91
C ILE A 33 -0.86 -15.25 -8.71
N VAL A 34 -0.80 -16.55 -8.40
CA VAL A 34 -0.03 -17.06 -7.26
C VAL A 34 1.47 -16.79 -7.45
N ALA A 35 2.01 -17.03 -8.65
CA ALA A 35 3.42 -16.79 -8.95
C ALA A 35 3.77 -15.31 -8.80
N VAL A 36 2.98 -14.42 -9.42
CA VAL A 36 3.18 -12.96 -9.34
C VAL A 36 3.06 -12.48 -7.89
N GLY A 37 1.98 -12.84 -7.19
CA GLY A 37 1.76 -12.47 -5.80
C GLY A 37 2.89 -12.93 -4.86
N SER A 38 3.37 -14.17 -5.04
CA SER A 38 4.49 -14.73 -4.28
C SER A 38 5.79 -13.96 -4.54
N VAL A 39 6.07 -13.61 -5.80
CA VAL A 39 7.25 -12.81 -6.17
C VAL A 39 7.17 -11.42 -5.55
N PHE A 40 6.02 -10.74 -5.63
CA PHE A 40 5.85 -9.42 -5.01
C PHE A 40 5.97 -9.46 -3.49
N ALA A 41 5.38 -10.47 -2.83
CA ALA A 41 5.53 -10.68 -1.39
C ALA A 41 7.00 -10.88 -1.02
N PHE A 42 7.69 -11.78 -1.72
CA PHE A 42 9.10 -12.06 -1.48
C PHE A 42 9.98 -10.82 -1.68
N LEU A 43 9.84 -10.12 -2.81
CA LEU A 43 10.65 -8.93 -3.11
C LEU A 43 10.41 -7.81 -2.10
N THR A 44 9.14 -7.54 -1.76
CA THR A 44 8.77 -6.51 -0.78
C THR A 44 9.34 -6.83 0.59
N THR A 45 9.15 -8.05 1.08
CA THR A 45 9.65 -8.45 2.41
C THR A 45 11.16 -8.53 2.44
N ALA A 46 11.81 -9.17 1.46
CA ALA A 46 13.26 -9.31 1.43
C ALA A 46 13.97 -7.95 1.30
N GLY A 47 13.49 -7.08 0.40
CA GLY A 47 14.06 -5.75 0.19
C GLY A 47 14.00 -4.89 1.45
N ASN A 48 12.85 -4.85 2.11
CA ASN A 48 12.69 -4.07 3.35
C ASN A 48 13.40 -4.72 4.55
N LEU A 49 13.52 -6.05 4.57
CA LEU A 49 14.32 -6.75 5.59
C LEU A 49 15.81 -6.40 5.45
N MET A 50 16.33 -6.31 4.23
CA MET A 50 17.72 -5.87 4.00
C MET A 50 17.98 -4.46 4.55
N VAL A 51 17.02 -3.53 4.38
CA VAL A 51 17.10 -2.18 4.97
C VAL A 51 17.18 -2.26 6.49
N LEU A 52 16.33 -3.09 7.11
CA LEU A 52 16.30 -3.27 8.57
C LEU A 52 17.58 -3.91 9.11
N VAL A 53 18.12 -4.91 8.40
CA VAL A 53 19.40 -5.56 8.73
C VAL A 53 20.55 -4.56 8.62
N SER A 54 20.59 -3.77 7.55
CA SER A 54 21.62 -2.74 7.34
C SER A 54 21.64 -1.72 8.49
N PHE A 55 20.45 -1.30 8.95
CA PHE A 55 20.32 -0.39 10.09
C PHE A 55 20.80 -0.99 11.42
N LYS A 56 20.68 -2.31 11.60
CA LYS A 56 21.20 -3.00 12.80
C LYS A 56 22.71 -3.17 12.78
N ILE A 57 23.30 -3.45 11.62
CA ILE A 57 24.73 -3.71 11.48
C ILE A 57 25.52 -2.40 11.57
N ASP A 58 25.07 -1.35 10.88
CA ASP A 58 25.82 -0.11 10.77
C ASP A 58 25.31 0.96 11.76
N LYS A 59 26.12 1.23 12.79
CA LYS A 59 25.84 2.31 13.76
C LYS A 59 25.92 3.71 13.14
N GLN A 60 26.67 3.91 12.06
CA GLN A 60 26.74 5.18 11.34
C GLN A 60 25.41 5.49 10.62
N LEU A 61 24.64 4.45 10.27
CA LEU A 61 23.29 4.59 9.71
C LEU A 61 22.23 4.93 10.77
N GLN A 62 22.53 4.97 12.07
CA GLN A 62 21.54 5.28 13.12
C GLN A 62 21.30 6.78 13.29
N THR A 63 21.09 7.47 12.17
CA THR A 63 20.77 8.91 12.15
C THR A 63 19.27 9.14 12.26
N ILE A 64 18.88 10.35 12.67
CA ILE A 64 17.47 10.75 12.83
C ILE A 64 16.67 10.57 11.53
N THR A 65 17.29 10.77 10.35
CA THR A 65 16.59 10.59 9.05
C THR A 65 16.33 9.10 8.78
N ASN A 66 17.26 8.24 9.20
CA ASN A 66 17.18 6.81 8.92
C ASN A 66 16.17 6.08 9.82
N TYR A 67 15.75 6.67 10.94
CA TYR A 67 14.60 6.16 11.72
C TYR A 67 13.29 6.20 10.92
N PHE A 68 13.10 7.17 10.03
CA PHE A 68 11.92 7.19 9.15
C PHE A 68 11.97 6.06 8.12
N LEU A 69 13.16 5.77 7.56
CA LEU A 69 13.36 4.65 6.65
C LEU A 69 13.15 3.31 7.36
N PHE A 70 13.58 3.20 8.62
CA PHE A 70 13.30 2.03 9.44
C PHE A 70 11.80 1.83 9.66
N SER A 71 11.07 2.90 10.00
CA SER A 71 9.61 2.85 10.16
C SER A 71 8.90 2.43 8.87
N LEU A 72 9.34 2.97 7.73
CA LEU A 72 8.82 2.61 6.40
C LEU A 72 9.03 1.12 6.12
N ALA A 73 10.25 0.60 6.36
CA ALA A 73 10.57 -0.81 6.16
C ALA A 73 9.70 -1.73 7.03
N VAL A 74 9.37 -1.33 8.27
CA VAL A 74 8.48 -2.11 9.14
C VAL A 74 7.05 -2.17 8.59
N ALA A 75 6.51 -1.05 8.12
CA ALA A 75 5.17 -1.02 7.49
C ALA A 75 5.12 -1.88 6.22
N ASP A 76 6.12 -1.74 5.34
CA ASP A 76 6.14 -2.47 4.08
C ASP A 76 6.40 -3.98 4.27
N ILE A 77 7.17 -4.39 5.29
CA ILE A 77 7.29 -5.80 5.68
C ILE A 77 5.93 -6.36 6.11
N ALA A 78 5.16 -5.59 6.90
CA ALA A 78 3.84 -6.03 7.34
C ALA A 78 2.89 -6.24 6.15
N ILE A 79 2.90 -5.33 5.17
CA ILE A 79 2.17 -5.46 3.90
C ILE A 79 2.65 -6.69 3.12
N GLY A 80 3.97 -6.86 2.98
CA GLY A 80 4.56 -7.97 2.22
C GLY A 80 4.26 -9.35 2.80
N ILE A 81 4.19 -9.47 4.13
CA ILE A 81 3.94 -10.76 4.82
C ILE A 81 2.44 -11.05 4.96
N ILE A 82 1.60 -10.02 5.16
CA ILE A 82 0.18 -10.22 5.50
C ILE A 82 -0.72 -9.81 4.34
N SER A 83 -0.66 -8.54 3.90
CA SER A 83 -1.57 -8.02 2.87
C SER A 83 -1.41 -8.71 1.52
N ILE A 84 -0.18 -8.81 1.01
CA ILE A 84 0.06 -9.37 -0.33
C ILE A 84 -0.37 -10.84 -0.44
N PRO A 85 -0.08 -11.73 0.53
CA PRO A 85 -0.57 -13.11 0.49
C PRO A 85 -2.09 -13.22 0.58
N ILE A 86 -2.75 -12.43 1.44
CA ILE A 86 -4.22 -12.42 1.55
C ILE A 86 -4.86 -11.91 0.26
N MET A 87 -4.31 -10.84 -0.32
CA MET A 87 -4.74 -10.33 -1.63
C MET A 87 -4.57 -11.37 -2.73
N THR A 88 -3.43 -12.08 -2.72
CA THR A 88 -3.16 -13.15 -3.70
C THR A 88 -4.18 -14.28 -3.56
N TYR A 89 -4.51 -14.70 -2.34
CA TYR A 89 -5.58 -15.66 -2.07
C TYR A 89 -6.93 -15.16 -2.60
N TYR A 90 -7.29 -13.90 -2.32
CA TYR A 90 -8.55 -13.31 -2.76
C TYR A 90 -8.66 -13.25 -4.29
N MET A 91 -7.59 -12.88 -4.99
CA MET A 91 -7.54 -12.87 -6.45
C MET A 91 -7.54 -14.29 -7.04
N ALA A 92 -6.87 -15.24 -6.38
CA ALA A 92 -6.82 -16.64 -6.78
C ALA A 92 -8.16 -17.36 -6.63
N ALA A 93 -8.98 -16.94 -5.66
CA ALA A 93 -10.34 -17.44 -5.44
C ALA A 93 -11.41 -16.70 -6.27
N ASP A 94 -11.02 -16.09 -7.41
CA ASP A 94 -11.92 -15.33 -8.29
C ASP A 94 -12.76 -14.27 -7.55
N THR A 95 -12.10 -13.54 -6.63
CA THR A 95 -12.71 -12.51 -5.77
C THR A 95 -13.83 -13.03 -4.86
N VAL A 96 -13.84 -14.34 -4.61
CA VAL A 96 -14.68 -14.97 -3.60
C VAL A 96 -13.97 -15.03 -2.26
N TRP A 97 -14.59 -14.48 -1.22
CA TRP A 97 -14.05 -14.46 0.13
C TRP A 97 -14.58 -15.61 0.98
N GLY A 98 -13.67 -16.50 1.45
CA GLY A 98 -14.01 -17.66 2.27
C GLY A 98 -13.53 -17.61 3.73
N LEU A 99 -12.78 -16.59 4.14
CA LEU A 99 -12.10 -16.54 5.46
C LEU A 99 -12.96 -15.88 6.57
N GLY A 100 -14.22 -15.55 6.27
CA GLY A 100 -15.16 -14.94 7.20
C GLY A 100 -15.00 -13.42 7.37
N TYR A 101 -16.02 -12.78 7.92
CA TYR A 101 -16.12 -11.31 7.99
C TYR A 101 -15.00 -10.66 8.82
N ALA A 102 -14.64 -11.25 9.97
CA ALA A 102 -13.63 -10.67 10.85
C ALA A 102 -12.25 -10.58 10.18
N MET A 103 -11.87 -11.61 9.42
CA MET A 103 -10.60 -11.63 8.69
C MET A 103 -10.60 -10.63 7.53
N CYS A 104 -11.75 -10.43 6.86
CA CYS A 104 -11.89 -9.42 5.83
C CYS A 104 -11.66 -8.02 6.40
N GLN A 105 -12.35 -7.70 7.49
CA GLN A 105 -12.21 -6.41 8.18
C GLN A 105 -10.78 -6.19 8.68
N PHE A 106 -10.15 -7.21 9.25
CA PHE A 106 -8.76 -7.14 9.68
C PHE A 106 -7.81 -6.85 8.51
N TRP A 107 -7.94 -7.59 7.40
CA TRP A 107 -7.11 -7.40 6.22
C TRP A 107 -7.26 -5.99 5.64
N LEU A 108 -8.49 -5.52 5.42
CA LEU A 108 -8.76 -4.18 4.90
C LEU A 108 -8.23 -3.09 5.84
N CYS A 109 -8.47 -3.20 7.15
CA CYS A 109 -7.97 -2.24 8.12
C CYS A 109 -6.44 -2.19 8.12
N LEU A 110 -5.78 -3.35 8.15
CA LEU A 110 -4.33 -3.43 8.14
C LEU A 110 -3.74 -2.85 6.86
N ASP A 111 -4.28 -3.23 5.71
CA ASP A 111 -3.74 -2.85 4.40
C ASP A 111 -3.83 -1.35 4.17
N TYR A 112 -5.00 -0.76 4.42
CA TYR A 112 -5.20 0.68 4.29
C TYR A 112 -4.43 1.47 5.36
N MET A 113 -4.39 1.01 6.60
CA MET A 113 -3.64 1.68 7.67
C MET A 113 -2.14 1.68 7.38
N MET A 114 -1.56 0.52 7.03
CA MET A 114 -0.12 0.40 6.78
C MET A 114 0.28 1.15 5.50
N SER A 115 -0.50 1.05 4.43
CA SER A 115 -0.22 1.76 3.17
C SER A 115 -0.25 3.28 3.37
N ASN A 116 -1.27 3.78 4.07
CA ASN A 116 -1.36 5.21 4.40
C ASN A 116 -0.21 5.65 5.32
N ALA A 117 0.18 4.84 6.29
CA ALA A 117 1.31 5.13 7.16
C ALA A 117 2.62 5.18 6.37
N SER A 118 2.85 4.30 5.39
CA SER A 118 4.01 4.34 4.49
C SER A 118 4.05 5.64 3.67
N VAL A 119 2.93 6.06 3.10
CA VAL A 119 2.82 7.34 2.36
C VAL A 119 3.11 8.54 3.26
N LEU A 120 2.53 8.59 4.47
CA LEU A 120 2.79 9.67 5.42
C LEU A 120 4.26 9.67 5.89
N ASN A 121 4.88 8.50 6.08
CA ASN A 121 6.32 8.40 6.37
C ASN A 121 7.18 8.97 5.22
N LEU A 122 6.84 8.67 3.96
CA LEU A 122 7.52 9.25 2.79
C LEU A 122 7.38 10.77 2.71
N LEU A 123 6.20 11.30 3.04
CA LEU A 123 5.97 12.75 3.15
C LEU A 123 6.83 13.36 4.26
N LEU A 124 6.88 12.73 5.43
CA LEU A 124 7.74 13.18 6.53
C LEU A 124 9.22 13.18 6.15
N ILE A 125 9.71 12.16 5.44
CA ILE A 125 11.09 12.11 4.92
C ILE A 125 11.33 13.28 3.97
N SER A 126 10.38 13.57 3.07
CA SER A 126 10.47 14.67 2.12
C SER A 126 10.51 16.02 2.81
N PHE A 127 9.67 16.23 3.83
CA PHE A 127 9.69 17.44 4.67
C PHE A 127 10.97 17.57 5.50
N ASP A 128 11.43 16.49 6.14
CA ASP A 128 12.69 16.46 6.91
C ASP A 128 13.87 16.89 6.03
N ARG A 129 13.95 16.35 4.80
CA ARG A 129 14.96 16.76 3.82
C ARG A 129 14.81 18.21 3.41
N TYR A 130 13.60 18.65 3.07
CA TYR A 130 13.34 20.03 2.68
C TYR A 130 13.78 21.04 3.74
N PHE A 131 13.39 20.84 5.01
CA PHE A 131 13.78 21.76 6.09
C PHE A 131 15.26 21.65 6.45
N SER A 132 15.85 20.46 6.34
CA SER A 132 17.29 20.26 6.57
C SER A 132 18.16 20.95 5.52
N VAL A 133 17.67 21.10 4.29
CA VAL A 133 18.33 21.81 3.17
C VAL A 133 18.09 23.31 3.25
N THR A 134 16.83 23.75 3.44
CA THR A 134 16.46 25.18 3.40
C THR A 134 16.80 25.95 4.67
N LYS A 135 16.81 25.31 5.84
CA LYS A 135 17.05 25.97 7.14
C LYS A 135 18.07 25.22 7.99
N PRO A 136 19.33 25.05 7.52
CA PRO A 136 20.32 24.20 8.18
C PRO A 136 20.65 24.65 9.62
N LEU A 137 20.73 25.96 9.87
CA LEU A 137 21.14 26.50 11.18
C LEU A 137 20.03 26.49 12.24
N SER A 138 18.76 26.50 11.83
CA SER A 138 17.62 26.53 12.76
C SER A 138 17.00 25.15 12.97
N TYR A 139 16.96 24.32 11.91
CA TYR A 139 16.27 23.03 11.93
C TYR A 139 17.16 21.88 12.40
N ARG A 140 18.43 21.80 11.96
CA ARG A 140 19.34 20.70 12.34
C ARG A 140 19.57 20.59 13.85
N PRO A 141 19.78 21.68 14.62
CA PRO A 141 19.99 21.58 16.07
C PRO A 141 18.75 21.15 16.85
N ARG A 142 17.54 21.32 16.28
CA ARG A 142 16.26 21.01 16.94
C ARG A 142 15.77 19.58 16.66
N ARG A 143 16.44 18.85 15.76
CA ARG A 143 16.13 17.45 15.45
C ARG A 143 16.61 16.56 16.59
N THR A 144 15.69 15.82 17.18
CA THR A 144 15.99 14.82 18.21
C THR A 144 15.30 13.50 17.85
N ALA A 145 15.89 12.37 18.27
CA ALA A 145 15.30 11.05 18.05
C ALA A 145 13.89 10.94 18.66
N LYS A 146 13.67 11.56 19.83
CA LYS A 146 12.34 11.62 20.48
C LYS A 146 11.29 12.30 19.60
N LYS A 147 11.63 13.41 18.94
CA LYS A 147 10.70 14.10 18.03
C LYS A 147 10.44 13.28 16.77
N ALA A 148 11.46 12.63 16.21
CA ALA A 148 11.28 11.76 15.06
C ALA A 148 10.36 10.58 15.38
N PHE A 149 10.54 9.93 16.54
CA PHE A 149 9.63 8.90 17.01
C PHE A 149 8.20 9.41 17.19
N LEU A 150 8.03 10.61 17.76
CA LEU A 150 6.71 11.23 17.89
C LEU A 150 6.06 11.52 16.52
N MET A 151 6.83 11.99 15.55
CA MET A 151 6.35 12.22 14.18
C MET A 151 5.94 10.91 13.52
N ILE A 152 6.75 9.85 13.64
CA ILE A 152 6.40 8.51 13.15
C ILE A 152 5.13 8.02 13.84
N ALA A 153 5.07 8.06 15.17
CA ALA A 153 3.88 7.63 15.90
C ALA A 153 2.62 8.41 15.44
N SER A 154 2.76 9.70 15.17
CA SER A 154 1.65 10.51 14.65
C SER A 154 1.14 10.04 13.28
N THR A 155 2.00 9.51 12.40
CA THR A 155 1.53 8.98 11.11
C THR A 155 0.75 7.70 11.27
N TYR A 156 1.17 6.80 12.17
CA TYR A 156 0.42 5.58 12.47
C TYR A 156 -0.91 5.89 13.14
N ILE A 157 -0.91 6.80 14.12
CA ILE A 157 -2.15 7.23 14.80
C ILE A 157 -3.10 7.88 13.81
N ALA A 158 -2.63 8.80 12.96
CA ALA A 158 -3.47 9.44 11.96
C ALA A 158 -4.05 8.41 10.96
N SER A 159 -3.25 7.43 10.53
CA SER A 159 -3.70 6.36 9.64
C SER A 159 -4.72 5.45 10.31
N ALA A 160 -4.49 5.11 11.58
CA ALA A 160 -5.37 4.26 12.39
C ALA A 160 -6.68 4.97 12.77
N MET A 161 -6.69 6.30 12.88
CA MET A 161 -7.91 7.07 13.10
C MET A 161 -8.71 7.27 11.81
N LEU A 162 -8.04 7.39 10.67
CA LEU A 162 -8.68 7.67 9.39
C LEU A 162 -9.36 6.43 8.80
N TRP A 163 -8.68 5.29 8.78
CA TRP A 163 -9.11 4.12 8.02
C TRP A 163 -9.91 3.10 8.85
N PRO A 164 -9.35 2.44 9.89
CA PRO A 164 -10.07 1.40 10.63
C PRO A 164 -11.46 1.79 11.15
N PRO A 165 -11.67 2.97 11.79
CA PRO A 165 -12.99 3.36 12.29
C PRO A 165 -14.01 3.50 11.17
N TRP A 166 -13.60 4.04 10.03
CA TRP A 166 -14.48 4.21 8.87
C TRP A 166 -14.81 2.88 8.21
N ILE A 167 -13.81 2.02 8.01
CA ILE A 167 -13.98 0.68 7.41
C ILE A 167 -14.90 -0.19 8.28
N ILE A 168 -14.72 -0.16 9.61
CA ILE A 168 -15.51 -0.97 10.54
C ILE A 168 -16.92 -0.40 10.73
N SER A 169 -17.07 0.92 10.81
CA SER A 169 -18.37 1.53 11.17
C SER A 169 -19.32 1.66 9.99
N TRP A 170 -18.82 1.77 8.75
CA TRP A 170 -19.66 1.98 7.57
C TRP A 170 -20.74 0.90 7.34
N PRO A 171 -20.44 -0.41 7.48
CA PRO A 171 -21.46 -1.46 7.41
C PRO A 171 -22.62 -1.30 8.40
N TYR A 172 -22.33 -0.76 9.60
CA TYR A 172 -23.36 -0.52 10.61
C TYR A 172 -24.21 0.73 10.29
N ILE A 173 -23.67 1.68 9.52
CA ILE A 173 -24.37 2.91 9.13
C ILE A 173 -25.33 2.65 7.96
N GLU A 174 -24.90 1.88 6.95
CA GLU A 174 -25.75 1.52 5.81
C GLU A 174 -26.77 0.42 6.14
N GLY A 175 -26.54 -0.34 7.22
CA GLY A 175 -27.43 -1.44 7.64
C GLY A 175 -27.45 -2.63 6.67
N GLN A 176 -26.57 -2.63 5.66
CA GLN A 176 -26.34 -3.72 4.74
C GLN A 176 -24.91 -4.22 4.89
N PHE A 177 -24.76 -5.50 5.25
CA PHE A 177 -23.46 -6.15 5.23
C PHE A 177 -23.10 -6.55 3.81
N THR A 178 -21.80 -6.50 3.46
CA THR A 178 -21.30 -6.88 2.14
C THR A 178 -21.72 -8.32 1.90
N ASP A 179 -21.99 -8.66 0.63
CA ASP A 179 -22.16 -10.05 0.22
C ASP A 179 -21.10 -10.91 0.94
N PRO A 180 -21.49 -11.95 1.69
CA PRO A 180 -20.56 -12.80 2.45
C PRO A 180 -19.47 -13.42 1.56
N HIS A 181 -19.66 -13.39 0.23
CA HIS A 181 -18.71 -13.89 -0.75
C HIS A 181 -17.75 -12.82 -1.29
N ARG A 182 -17.81 -11.56 -0.88
CA ARG A 182 -16.84 -10.53 -1.32
C ARG A 182 -16.23 -9.79 -0.14
N CYS A 183 -14.92 -9.55 -0.22
CA CYS A 183 -14.22 -8.73 0.74
C CYS A 183 -13.78 -7.42 0.09
N VAL A 184 -14.65 -6.43 0.18
CA VAL A 184 -14.44 -5.09 -0.38
C VAL A 184 -14.90 -4.03 0.60
N VAL A 185 -14.34 -2.83 0.46
CA VAL A 185 -14.74 -1.66 1.24
C VAL A 185 -16.08 -1.15 0.72
N GLN A 186 -17.14 -1.28 1.52
CA GLN A 186 -18.52 -1.03 1.07
C GLN A 186 -18.76 0.37 0.52
N PHE A 187 -18.31 1.42 1.21
CA PHE A 187 -18.56 2.80 0.78
C PHE A 187 -17.99 3.14 -0.60
N ILE A 188 -17.01 2.37 -1.08
CA ILE A 188 -16.41 2.51 -2.41
C ILE A 188 -17.33 1.93 -3.49
N GLU A 189 -18.13 0.91 -3.17
CA GLU A 189 -19.09 0.28 -4.08
C GLU A 189 -20.47 0.96 -4.02
N THR A 190 -20.97 1.30 -2.83
CA THR A 190 -22.33 1.85 -2.67
C THR A 190 -22.46 3.27 -3.21
N ASN A 191 -21.39 4.07 -3.17
CA ASN A 191 -21.45 5.48 -3.54
C ASN A 191 -20.26 5.91 -4.40
N GLN A 192 -20.51 6.02 -5.70
CA GLN A 192 -19.51 6.39 -6.69
C GLN A 192 -18.87 7.76 -6.42
N LEU A 193 -19.60 8.70 -5.81
CA LEU A 193 -19.05 10.00 -5.39
C LEU A 193 -18.07 9.86 -4.21
N VAL A 194 -18.39 9.00 -3.24
CA VAL A 194 -17.51 8.72 -2.09
C VAL A 194 -16.29 7.93 -2.53
N SER A 195 -16.45 6.98 -3.45
CA SER A 195 -15.36 6.23 -4.09
C SER A 195 -14.36 7.13 -4.81
N VAL A 196 -14.86 8.02 -5.68
CA VAL A 196 -14.03 9.00 -6.39
C VAL A 196 -13.42 9.99 -5.41
N GLY A 197 -14.18 10.50 -4.44
CA GLY A 197 -13.69 11.41 -3.41
C GLY A 197 -12.57 10.80 -2.58
N THR A 198 -12.72 9.55 -2.16
CA THR A 198 -11.70 8.81 -1.40
C THR A 198 -10.48 8.52 -2.26
N THR A 199 -10.65 8.13 -3.52
CA THR A 199 -9.53 7.91 -4.45
C THR A 199 -8.73 9.19 -4.66
N ILE A 200 -9.40 10.33 -4.83
CA ILE A 200 -8.74 11.64 -4.95
C ILE A 200 -8.02 12.01 -3.66
N ALA A 201 -8.68 11.89 -2.51
CA ALA A 201 -8.13 12.30 -1.23
C ALA A 201 -7.00 11.38 -0.73
N ALA A 202 -7.11 10.06 -0.96
CA ALA A 202 -6.18 9.06 -0.46
C ALA A 202 -5.01 8.78 -1.41
N PHE A 203 -5.21 8.93 -2.72
CA PHE A 203 -4.18 8.61 -3.71
C PHE A 203 -3.61 9.88 -4.37
N TRP A 204 -4.47 10.71 -4.96
CA TRP A 204 -4.02 11.85 -5.75
C TRP A 204 -3.46 12.99 -4.91
N LEU A 205 -4.09 13.31 -3.77
CA LEU A 205 -3.64 14.40 -2.91
C LEU A 205 -2.25 14.11 -2.30
N PRO A 206 -1.98 12.94 -1.70
CA PRO A 206 -0.63 12.62 -1.22
C PRO A 206 0.40 12.56 -2.34
N LEU A 207 0.03 12.07 -3.53
CA LEU A 207 0.91 11.98 -4.69
C LEU A 207 1.31 13.36 -5.21
N ILE A 208 0.36 14.29 -5.34
CA ILE A 208 0.64 15.68 -5.74
C ILE A 208 1.55 16.36 -4.71
N ILE A 209 1.27 16.18 -3.41
CA ILE A 209 2.12 16.76 -2.36
C ILE A 209 3.54 16.18 -2.45
N MET A 210 3.68 14.85 -2.60
CA MET A 210 4.99 14.20 -2.80
C MET A 210 5.74 14.77 -4.01
N ILE A 211 5.08 14.90 -5.16
CA ILE A 211 5.70 15.45 -6.39
C ILE A 211 6.17 16.89 -6.15
N VAL A 212 5.33 17.75 -5.57
CA VAL A 212 5.68 19.15 -5.31
C VAL A 212 6.84 19.25 -4.33
N LEU A 213 6.81 18.52 -3.23
CA LEU A 213 7.88 18.53 -2.22
C LEU A 213 9.18 17.99 -2.81
N TYR A 214 9.12 16.88 -3.53
CA TYR A 214 10.31 16.27 -4.14
C TYR A 214 10.92 17.19 -5.20
N SER A 215 10.09 17.84 -6.03
CA SER A 215 10.53 18.83 -7.00
C SER A 215 11.21 20.03 -6.34
N ARG A 216 10.67 20.52 -5.22
CA ARG A 216 11.30 21.60 -4.45
C ARG A 216 12.62 21.17 -3.81
N VAL A 217 12.67 19.97 -3.20
CA VAL A 217 13.91 19.42 -2.64
C VAL A 217 14.98 19.28 -3.72
N TYR A 218 14.61 18.77 -4.90
CA TYR A 218 15.51 18.62 -6.04
C TYR A 218 16.06 19.98 -6.50
N TYR A 219 15.19 20.98 -6.63
CA TYR A 219 15.59 22.32 -7.04
C TYR A 219 16.55 22.98 -6.03
N GLU A 220 16.21 22.94 -4.74
CA GLU A 220 17.04 23.53 -3.69
C GLU A 220 18.41 22.83 -3.56
N THR A 221 18.44 21.50 -3.71
CA THR A 221 19.70 20.74 -3.70
C THR A 221 20.58 21.11 -4.90
N LYS A 222 19.98 21.23 -6.10
CA LYS A 222 20.68 21.65 -7.32
C LYS A 222 21.19 23.09 -7.22
N LYS A 223 20.44 23.97 -6.56
CA LYS A 223 20.86 25.35 -6.29
C LYS A 223 22.07 25.39 -5.35
N GLN A 224 22.01 24.69 -4.22
CA GLN A 224 23.15 24.60 -3.29
C GLN A 224 24.41 24.03 -3.94
N GLN A 225 24.27 23.02 -4.81
CA GLN A 225 25.42 22.45 -5.53
C GLN A 225 26.07 23.47 -6.47
N LYS A 226 25.28 24.29 -7.17
CA LYS A 226 25.79 25.38 -8.00
C LYS A 226 26.48 26.46 -7.16
N ASP A 227 25.88 26.85 -6.05
CA ASP A 227 26.45 27.88 -5.16
C ASP A 227 27.80 27.43 -4.59
N MET A 228 27.94 26.16 -4.18
CA MET A 228 29.22 25.59 -3.74
C MET A 228 30.27 25.56 -4.86
N CYS A 229 29.88 25.18 -6.08
CA CYS A 229 30.78 25.16 -7.24
C CYS A 229 31.25 26.56 -7.62
N LEU A 230 30.38 27.58 -7.53
CA LEU A 230 30.73 28.98 -7.80
C LEU A 230 31.72 29.53 -6.76
N LEU A 231 31.54 29.18 -5.48
CA LEU A 231 32.48 29.55 -4.43
C LEU A 231 33.86 28.89 -4.62
N GLN A 232 33.89 27.64 -5.10
CA GLN A 232 35.15 26.94 -5.42
C GLN A 232 35.84 27.47 -6.68
N ALA A 233 35.09 27.98 -7.66
CA ALA A 233 35.64 28.55 -8.89
C ALA A 233 36.10 30.02 -8.74
N GLY A 234 35.70 30.69 -7.65
CA GLY A 234 36.14 32.05 -7.30
C GLY A 234 37.34 32.11 -6.36
N GLN A 235 37.89 30.95 -5.95
CA GLN A 235 39.15 30.80 -5.21
C GLN A 235 40.25 30.32 -6.15
#